data_AF-A0A3D5E0E6-F1
#
_entry.id   AF-A0A3D5E0E6-F1
#
_cell.length_a   1.000
_cell.length_b   1.000
_cell.length_c   1.000
_cell.angle_alpha   90.00
_cell.angle_beta   90.00
_cell.angle_gamma   90.00
#
_symmetry.space_group_name_H-M   'P 1'
#
loop_
_entity.id
_entity.type
_entity.pdbx_description
1 polymer ?
#
loop_
_entity_poly.entity_id
_entity_poly.type
_entity_poly.pdbx_seq_one_letter_code
_entity_poly.pdbx_strand_id
1 'polypeptide(L)'
;MSSADAWQKVTELARERPDWLPVLRAACEEAEQSERFGGRFAGRWVLQRLATPGGPPQHRPGLRLLVGYGFLEKAGESSRGGRRAYYRMPEWRNVKHALDRLESAEEEPPGQ
;
A
#
# COMPACT_ATOMS: atom_id res chain seq x y z
N MET A 1 9.02 -7.08 -9.35
CA MET A 1 8.08 -6.21 -10.10
C MET A 1 8.88 -5.07 -10.68
N SER A 2 8.87 -4.90 -12.01
CA SER A 2 9.65 -3.82 -12.63
C SER A 2 9.03 -2.45 -12.36
N SER A 3 9.79 -1.38 -12.62
CA SER A 3 9.29 0.00 -12.53
C SER A 3 8.10 0.25 -13.48
N ALA A 4 8.14 -0.32 -14.69
CA ALA A 4 7.05 -0.23 -15.66
C ALA A 4 5.78 -0.94 -15.17
N ASP A 5 5.91 -2.15 -14.62
CA ASP A 5 4.78 -2.89 -14.06
C ASP A 5 4.17 -2.16 -12.84
N ALA A 6 5.04 -1.60 -11.98
CA ALA A 6 4.61 -0.84 -10.82
C ALA A 6 3.80 0.39 -11.22
N TRP A 7 4.30 1.14 -12.22
CA TRP A 7 3.58 2.29 -12.77
C TRP A 7 2.21 1.90 -13.32
N GLN A 8 2.15 0.87 -14.17
CA GLN A 8 0.88 0.41 -14.77
C GLN A 8 -0.15 0.05 -13.69
N LYS A 9 0.25 -0.75 -12.71
CA LYS A 9 -0.65 -1.18 -11.63
C LYS A 9 -1.08 -0.03 -10.72
N VAL A 10 -0.17 0.90 -10.40
CA VAL A 10 -0.51 2.09 -9.61
C VAL A 10 -1.51 2.97 -10.35
N THR A 11 -1.31 3.19 -11.65
CA THR A 11 -2.28 3.94 -12.48
C THR A 11 -3.62 3.21 -12.58
N GLU A 12 -3.63 1.89 -12.73
CA GLU A 12 -4.85 1.08 -12.73
C GLU A 12 -5.61 1.21 -11.40
N LEU A 13 -4.91 1.06 -10.26
CA LEU A 13 -5.49 1.26 -8.93
C LEU A 13 -6.04 2.68 -8.76
N ALA A 14 -5.30 3.70 -9.20
CA ALA A 14 -5.74 5.09 -9.13
C ALA A 14 -7.05 5.33 -9.90
N ARG A 15 -7.20 4.69 -11.07
CA ARG A 15 -8.41 4.81 -11.91
C ARG A 15 -9.60 4.07 -11.32
N GLU A 16 -9.38 2.86 -10.81
CA GLU A 16 -10.47 1.99 -10.36
C GLU A 16 -10.89 2.26 -8.90
N ARG A 17 -9.91 2.63 -8.06
CA ARG A 17 -10.01 2.69 -6.59
C ARG A 17 -9.12 3.81 -6.02
N PRO A 18 -9.34 5.09 -6.38
CA PRO A 18 -8.50 6.20 -5.91
C PRO A 18 -8.45 6.31 -4.38
N ASP A 19 -9.50 5.88 -3.66
CA ASP A 19 -9.57 5.85 -2.20
C ASP A 19 -8.56 4.88 -1.55
N TRP A 20 -7.93 4.01 -2.34
CA TRP A 20 -6.91 3.07 -1.90
C TRP A 20 -5.47 3.59 -2.05
N LEU A 21 -5.24 4.69 -2.77
CA LEU A 21 -3.89 5.27 -2.90
C LEU A 21 -3.24 5.62 -1.55
N PRO A 22 -3.95 6.23 -0.58
CA PRO A 22 -3.38 6.45 0.75
C PRO A 22 -2.99 5.14 1.46
N VAL A 23 -3.74 4.06 1.25
CA VAL A 23 -3.43 2.74 1.84
C VAL A 23 -2.17 2.16 1.23
N LEU A 24 -2.04 2.27 -0.09
CA LEU A 24 -0.86 1.81 -0.80
C LEU A 24 0.38 2.58 -0.34
N ARG A 25 0.28 3.91 -0.21
CA ARG A 25 1.36 4.75 0.33
C ARG A 25 1.72 4.34 1.76
N ALA A 26 0.73 4.21 2.65
CA ALA A 26 0.98 3.75 4.02
C ALA A 26 1.64 2.35 4.06
N ALA A 27 1.25 1.44 3.16
CA ALA A 27 1.88 0.11 3.06
C ALA A 27 3.33 0.18 2.54
N CYS A 28 3.64 1.08 1.62
CA CYS A 28 5.01 1.33 1.17
C CYS A 28 5.91 1.77 2.32
N GLU A 29 5.49 2.73 3.14
CA GLU A 29 6.40 3.21 4.21
C GLU A 29 6.45 2.23 5.40
N GLU A 30 5.44 1.38 5.61
CA GLU A 30 5.56 0.23 6.53
C GLU A 30 6.56 -0.81 6.00
N ALA A 31 6.57 -1.07 4.70
CA ALA A 31 7.54 -1.96 4.07
C ALA A 31 8.98 -1.41 4.17
N GLU A 32 9.16 -0.11 3.91
CA GLU A 32 10.43 0.61 4.05
C GLU A 32 10.98 0.50 5.47
N GLN A 33 10.17 0.78 6.49
CA GLN A 33 10.58 0.66 7.89
C GLN A 33 10.89 -0.79 8.29
N SER A 34 10.11 -1.74 7.78
CA SER A 34 10.24 -3.16 8.12
C SER A 34 11.38 -3.85 7.37
N GLU A 35 11.96 -3.22 6.34
CA GLU A 35 13.04 -3.78 5.53
C GLU A 35 14.23 -4.23 6.41
N ARG A 36 14.59 -3.41 7.40
CA ARG A 36 15.66 -3.68 8.38
C ARG A 36 15.35 -4.85 9.33
N PHE A 37 14.09 -5.29 9.40
CA PHE A 37 13.59 -6.32 10.32
C PHE A 37 12.98 -7.52 9.59
N GLY A 38 13.39 -7.78 8.34
CA GLY A 38 12.97 -8.94 7.55
C GLY A 38 11.76 -8.69 6.64
N GLY A 39 11.43 -7.43 6.40
CA GLY A 39 10.50 -6.94 5.37
C GLY A 39 9.02 -7.24 5.63
N ARG A 40 8.66 -7.72 6.83
CA ARG A 40 7.29 -8.11 7.19
C ARG A 40 6.65 -7.06 8.08
N PHE A 41 5.43 -6.66 7.75
CA PHE A 41 4.64 -5.76 8.59
C PHE A 41 3.23 -6.31 8.82
N ALA A 42 2.59 -5.91 9.91
CA ALA A 42 1.21 -6.29 10.20
C ALA A 42 0.25 -5.36 9.45
N GLY A 43 -0.82 -5.90 8.87
CA GLY A 43 -1.81 -5.05 8.18
C GLY A 43 -2.49 -4.02 9.09
N ARG A 44 -2.52 -4.27 10.40
CA ARG A 44 -3.00 -3.30 11.40
C ARG A 44 -2.14 -2.03 11.45
N TRP A 45 -0.83 -2.12 11.22
CA TRP A 45 0.07 -0.96 11.26
C TRP A 45 -0.23 0.01 10.12
N VAL A 46 -0.47 -0.52 8.92
CA VAL A 46 -0.95 0.28 7.77
C VAL A 46 -2.25 1.02 8.10
N LEU A 47 -3.22 0.34 8.70
CA LEU A 47 -4.50 0.98 9.08
C LEU A 47 -4.35 2.00 10.20
N GLN A 48 -3.44 1.77 11.15
CA GLN A 48 -3.14 2.73 12.22
C GLN A 48 -2.52 4.01 11.67
N ARG A 49 -1.65 3.89 10.66
CA ARG A 49 -1.07 5.06 9.99
C ARG A 49 -2.11 5.92 9.27
N LEU A 50 -3.18 5.30 8.76
CA LEU A 50 -4.29 6.01 8.12
C LEU A 50 -5.30 6.60 9.10
N ALA A 51 -5.22 6.25 10.38
CA ALA A 51 -6.14 6.75 11.37
C ALA A 51 -5.78 8.20 11.72
N THR A 52 -6.64 9.13 11.32
CA THR A 52 -6.56 10.52 11.78
C THR A 52 -7.04 10.62 13.22
N PRO A 53 -6.36 11.37 14.11
CA PRO A 53 -6.87 11.65 15.45
C PRO A 53 -8.26 12.29 15.37
N GLY A 54 -9.27 11.64 15.97
CA GLY A 54 -10.66 12.13 15.99
C GLY A 54 -11.52 11.76 14.77
N GLY A 55 -10.98 11.03 13.78
CA GLY A 55 -11.75 10.54 12.63
C GLY A 55 -12.53 9.24 12.94
N PRO A 56 -13.65 8.97 12.25
CA PRO A 56 -14.36 7.71 12.41
C PRO A 56 -13.46 6.53 11.98
N PRO A 57 -13.55 5.36 12.65
CA PRO A 57 -12.78 4.19 12.26
C PRO A 57 -13.14 3.79 10.83
N GLN A 58 -12.20 4.00 9.90
CA GLN A 58 -12.39 3.62 8.50
C GLN A 58 -12.45 2.09 8.43
N HIS A 59 -13.67 1.55 8.28
CA HIS A 59 -13.91 0.12 8.22
C HIS A 59 -13.47 -0.42 6.85
N ARG A 60 -12.15 -0.59 6.66
CA ARG A 60 -11.58 -1.13 5.42
C ARG A 60 -11.51 -2.67 5.51
N PRO A 61 -11.84 -3.42 4.45
CA PRO A 61 -11.90 -4.89 4.43
C PRO A 61 -10.54 -5.62 4.55
N GLY A 62 -9.51 -4.96 5.10
CA GLY A 62 -8.14 -5.44 5.19
C GLY A 62 -7.37 -5.27 3.88
N LEU A 63 -6.09 -5.63 3.86
CA LEU A 63 -5.19 -5.36 2.72
C LEU A 63 -5.31 -6.36 1.56
N ARG A 64 -6.39 -7.17 1.53
CA ARG A 64 -6.59 -8.21 0.50
C ARG A 64 -6.70 -7.64 -0.91
N LEU A 65 -7.25 -6.43 -1.06
CA LEU A 65 -7.32 -5.77 -2.36
C LEU A 65 -5.91 -5.53 -2.91
N LEU A 66 -5.00 -4.98 -2.10
CA LEU A 66 -3.60 -4.77 -2.51
C LEU A 66 -2.85 -6.07 -2.80
N VAL A 67 -3.24 -7.19 -2.16
CA VAL A 67 -2.76 -8.53 -2.53
C VAL A 67 -3.29 -8.95 -3.90
N GLY A 68 -4.56 -8.68 -4.20
CA GLY A 68 -5.18 -8.97 -5.50
C GLY A 68 -4.51 -8.24 -6.67
N TYR A 69 -4.14 -6.97 -6.49
CA TYR A 69 -3.32 -6.23 -7.48
C TYR A 69 -1.86 -6.71 -7.53
N GLY A 70 -1.41 -7.51 -6.55
CA GLY A 70 -0.06 -8.01 -6.44
C GLY A 70 0.96 -6.98 -5.95
N PHE A 71 0.52 -5.93 -5.24
CA PHE A 71 1.42 -5.04 -4.51
C PHE A 71 1.95 -5.70 -3.24
N LEU A 72 1.10 -6.51 -2.59
CA LEU A 72 1.42 -7.18 -1.34
C LEU A 72 1.40 -8.70 -1.50
N GLU A 73 2.25 -9.34 -0.72
CA GLU A 73 2.24 -10.77 -0.52
C GLU A 73 1.87 -11.06 0.93
N LYS A 74 1.03 -12.06 1.16
CA LYS A 74 0.74 -12.53 2.52
C LYS A 74 1.95 -13.28 3.05
N ALA A 75 2.49 -12.82 4.18
CA ALA A 75 3.64 -13.43 4.83
C ALA A 75 3.19 -14.28 6.02
N GLY A 76 3.54 -15.58 5.99
CA GLY A 76 3.30 -16.52 7.08
C GLY A 76 2.06 -17.40 6.90
N GLU A 77 2.06 -18.50 7.65
CA GLU A 77 1.00 -19.50 7.61
C GLU A 77 -0.28 -18.94 8.26
N SER A 78 -1.43 -19.24 7.67
CA SER A 78 -2.73 -18.88 8.22
C SER A 78 -3.03 -19.80 9.41
N SER A 79 -2.33 -19.60 10.54
CA SER A 79 -2.51 -20.46 11.70
C SER A 79 -3.96 -20.34 12.20
N ARG A 80 -4.65 -21.49 12.28
CA ARG A 80 -6.02 -21.65 12.78
C ARG A 80 -6.08 -21.22 14.25
N GLY A 81 -6.19 -19.91 14.52
CA GLY A 81 -6.13 -19.39 15.88
C GLY A 81 -6.13 -17.86 16.01
N GLY A 82 -6.49 -17.11 14.97
CA GLY A 82 -6.70 -15.66 15.10
C GLY A 82 -5.44 -14.79 15.19
N ARG A 83 -4.31 -15.21 14.60
CA ARG A 83 -3.10 -14.36 14.55
C ARG A 83 -3.18 -13.34 13.40
N ARG A 84 -2.71 -12.13 13.71
CA ARG A 84 -2.59 -10.96 12.82
C ARG A 84 -2.04 -11.37 11.45
N ALA A 85 -2.69 -10.92 10.37
CA ALA A 85 -2.15 -11.09 9.02
C ALA A 85 -0.91 -10.22 8.83
N TYR A 86 0.21 -10.85 8.48
CA TYR A 86 1.44 -10.18 8.08
C TYR A 86 1.54 -10.15 6.56
N TYR A 87 2.18 -9.11 6.06
CA TYR A 87 2.39 -8.88 4.64
C TYR A 87 3.85 -8.53 4.36
N ARG A 88 4.26 -8.72 3.11
CA ARG A 88 5.50 -8.23 2.52
C ARG A 88 5.16 -7.41 1.30
N MET A 89 6.00 -6.41 1.01
CA MET A 89 6.00 -5.69 -0.25
C MET A 89 7.41 -5.77 -0.82
N PRO A 90 7.71 -6.76 -1.68
CA PRO A 90 9.07 -7.00 -2.15
C PRO A 90 9.67 -5.81 -2.91
N GLU A 91 8.81 -5.03 -3.59
CA GLU A 91 9.22 -4.01 -4.58
C GLU A 91 8.71 -2.63 -4.18
N TRP A 92 8.70 -2.35 -2.88
CA TRP A 92 8.12 -1.13 -2.32
C TRP A 92 8.73 0.14 -2.90
N ARG A 93 10.02 0.12 -3.28
CA ARG A 93 10.70 1.25 -3.92
C ARG A 93 10.06 1.63 -5.26
N ASN A 94 9.82 0.64 -6.11
CA ASN A 94 9.22 0.85 -7.43
C ASN A 94 7.78 1.34 -7.30
N VAL A 95 7.03 0.82 -6.32
CA VAL A 95 5.67 1.28 -6.03
C VAL A 95 5.67 2.71 -5.49
N LYS A 96 6.57 3.04 -4.56
CA LYS A 96 6.72 4.39 -4.00
C LYS A 96 7.06 5.41 -5.09
N HIS A 97 8.05 5.11 -5.94
CA HIS A 97 8.37 5.97 -7.08
C HIS A 97 7.20 6.16 -8.05
N ALA A 98 6.40 5.13 -8.29
CA ALA A 98 5.20 5.24 -9.11
C ALA A 98 4.13 6.13 -8.44
N LEU A 99 3.94 6.04 -7.12
CA LEU A 99 3.05 6.93 -6.38
C LEU A 99 3.53 8.38 -6.41
N ASP A 100 4.82 8.63 -6.16
CA ASP A 100 5.41 9.98 -6.20
C ASP A 100 5.23 10.60 -7.60
N ARG A 101 5.49 9.83 -8.66
CA ARG A 101 5.28 10.27 -10.04
C ARG A 101 3.81 10.58 -10.35
N LEU A 102 2.88 9.80 -9.80
CA LEU A 102 1.44 10.02 -10.00
C LEU A 102 1.01 11.34 -9.37
N GLU A 103 1.43 11.61 -8.13
CA GLU A 103 1.14 12.86 -7.43
C GLU A 103 1.74 14.07 -8.15
N SER A 104 2.99 13.97 -8.63
CA SER A 104 3.59 15.04 -9.43
C SER A 104 2.91 15.27 -10.78
N ALA A 105 2.26 14.25 -11.36
CA ALA A 105 1.50 14.39 -12.60
C ALA A 105 0.10 14.99 -12.36
N GLU A 106 -0.46 14.83 -11.17
CA GLU A 106 -1.71 15.48 -10.75
C GLU A 106 -1.50 16.96 -10.36
N GLU A 107 -0.28 17.33 -9.97
CA GLU A 107 0.12 18.69 -9.58
C GLU A 107 0.44 19.64 -10.76
N GLU A 108 0.34 19.22 -12.03
CA GLU A 108 0.31 20.16 -13.17
C GLU A 108 -1.10 20.76 -13.32
N PRO A 109 -1.38 21.99 -12.84
CA PRO A 109 -2.62 22.67 -13.21
C PRO A 109 -2.59 22.95 -14.72
N PRO A 110 -3.75 22.89 -15.43
CA PRO A 110 -3.82 23.42 -16.77
C PRO A 110 -3.36 24.89 -16.73
N GLY A 111 -2.30 25.17 -17.49
CA GLY A 111 -1.76 26.52 -17.64
C GLY A 111 -2.87 27.51 -17.98
N GLN A 112 -2.84 28.65 -17.28
CA GLN A 112 -3.48 29.88 -17.73
C GLN A 112 -2.66 30.50 -18.85
#